data_AF-A0AAD5T4A2-F1
#
_entry.id   AF-A0AAD5T4A2-F1
#
_cell.length_a   1.000
_cell.length_b   1.000
_cell.length_c   1.000
_cell.angle_alpha   90.00
_cell.angle_beta   90.00
_cell.angle_gamma   90.00
#
_symmetry.space_group_name_H-M   'P 1'
#
loop_
_entity.id
_entity.type
_entity.pdbx_description
1 polymer ?
#
loop_
_entity_poly.entity_id
_entity_poly.type
_entity_poly.pdbx_seq_one_letter_code
_entity_poly.pdbx_strand_id
1 'polypeptide(L)'
;MEELFDSDSLTDIRLQEMLRLEANTWQLVDALLDIRIPADDAIAPKMPNAYSSDQAIVKYVTAMDVNLTEIMAIKRWLEATAPELIPTETRKGYRPYTQKSVRSFSPRGNVALDPDGPIRTNTPLATEDLKYEQSLNRTLFSHVRRGRIDDAIELCRACDEPWRAASFSGAVYFRDDFVDGILQDEVAAVGNVNRDLWKETCDAIASEPSFDRYERAVYAALSGNTEHVLPVCKTWEDFVWAHYNNYAEALLSNHFATIPQMSKPNDEFQKLHSVESAKLPAELFEWLSHCENLELIAAAQNPFRIFQALLIVNRVDVLLMSVHQQLVQESHSIPELPTVLRFVVHLILALRSVSYPIEAKDSAHFIVYTYIQMLVAAQKKSIVAIYVGQLPVSHQIEAYAPFLENINGSKDERAEFVKQGEKCGIDMHMACKRAVELSFRGGIFEGLLPTKASMVFVSNMDDEIDQVSYKQIRALEWLLFDPLQQSDALIQCNKLIRRFL
;
A
#
# COMPACT_ATOMS: atom_id res chain seq x y z
N MET A 1 26.88 21.35 -19.32
CA MET A 1 26.36 20.26 -20.18
C MET A 1 26.34 18.92 -19.44
N GLU A 2 27.20 18.69 -18.43
CA GLU A 2 27.09 17.54 -17.52
C GLU A 2 25.96 17.68 -16.46
N GLU A 3 25.59 18.90 -16.04
CA GLU A 3 24.50 19.11 -15.06
C GLU A 3 23.08 18.86 -15.60
N LEU A 4 22.88 18.82 -16.92
CA LEU A 4 21.57 18.56 -17.54
C LEU A 4 21.26 17.07 -17.71
N PHE A 5 22.29 16.21 -17.74
CA PHE A 5 22.09 14.76 -17.82
C PHE A 5 21.79 14.13 -16.45
N ASP A 6 22.21 14.77 -15.36
CA ASP A 6 21.98 14.27 -14.00
C ASP A 6 20.54 14.53 -13.54
N SER A 7 19.95 15.67 -13.91
CA SER A 7 18.57 16.04 -13.52
C SER A 7 17.51 15.09 -14.09
N ASP A 8 17.67 14.66 -15.35
CA ASP A 8 16.72 13.74 -15.99
C ASP A 8 16.77 12.34 -15.35
N SER A 9 17.97 11.88 -14.96
CA SER A 9 18.15 10.60 -14.28
C SER A 9 17.55 10.58 -12.87
N LEU A 10 17.72 11.66 -12.10
CA LEU A 10 17.13 11.85 -10.78
C LEU A 10 15.60 11.94 -10.83
N THR A 11 15.05 12.54 -11.90
CA THR A 11 13.60 12.63 -12.10
C THR A 11 13.01 11.25 -12.43
N ASP A 12 13.70 10.45 -13.25
CA ASP A 12 13.29 9.09 -13.59
C ASP A 12 13.34 8.15 -12.36
N ILE A 13 14.39 8.24 -11.52
CA ILE A 13 14.49 7.47 -10.27
C ILE A 13 13.33 7.78 -9.32
N ARG A 14 12.98 9.06 -9.14
CA ARG A 14 11.86 9.48 -8.28
C ARG A 14 10.52 8.97 -8.80
N LEU A 15 10.30 9.07 -10.12
CA LEU A 15 9.10 8.55 -10.76
C LEU A 15 8.99 7.02 -10.61
N GLN A 16 10.10 6.30 -10.80
CA GLN A 16 10.16 4.84 -10.60
C GLN A 16 9.85 4.44 -9.16
N GLU A 17 10.42 5.14 -8.18
CA GLU A 17 10.11 4.91 -6.76
C GLU A 17 8.63 5.16 -6.48
N MET A 18 8.08 6.26 -6.98
CA MET A 18 6.68 6.61 -6.77
C MET A 18 5.74 5.56 -7.38
N LEU A 19 5.97 5.14 -8.63
CA LEU A 19 5.16 4.11 -9.29
C LEU A 19 5.27 2.76 -8.58
N ARG A 20 6.46 2.42 -8.06
CA ARG A 20 6.65 1.24 -7.23
C ARG A 20 5.87 1.34 -5.92
N LEU A 21 5.91 2.47 -5.22
CA LEU A 21 5.15 2.69 -4.00
C LEU A 21 3.64 2.65 -4.26
N GLU A 22 3.18 3.19 -5.37
CA GLU A 22 1.77 3.09 -5.78
C GLU A 22 1.37 1.63 -6.01
N ALA A 23 2.14 0.88 -6.79
CA ALA A 23 1.88 -0.54 -7.05
C ALA A 23 1.84 -1.34 -5.74
N ASN A 24 2.79 -1.09 -4.84
CA ASN A 24 2.80 -1.70 -3.51
C ASN A 24 1.56 -1.31 -2.68
N THR A 25 1.08 -0.07 -2.79
CA THR A 25 -0.11 0.38 -2.08
C THR A 25 -1.37 -0.31 -2.62
N TRP A 26 -1.47 -0.55 -3.92
CA TRP A 26 -2.57 -1.34 -4.48
C TRP A 26 -2.57 -2.79 -3.99
N GLN A 27 -1.40 -3.43 -3.91
CA GLN A 27 -1.28 -4.77 -3.33
C GLN A 27 -1.73 -4.81 -1.87
N LEU A 28 -1.42 -3.77 -1.09
CA LEU A 28 -1.88 -3.63 0.29
C LEU A 28 -3.40 -3.46 0.36
N VAL A 29 -3.98 -2.59 -0.48
CA VAL A 29 -5.43 -2.36 -0.52
C VAL A 29 -6.17 -3.65 -0.83
N ASP A 30 -5.73 -4.40 -1.84
CA ASP A 30 -6.30 -5.69 -2.22
C ASP A 30 -6.29 -6.67 -1.03
N ALA A 31 -5.12 -6.87 -0.43
CA ALA A 31 -4.96 -7.77 0.72
C ALA A 31 -5.81 -7.38 1.94
N LEU A 32 -5.98 -6.08 2.21
CA LEU A 32 -6.80 -5.61 3.33
C LEU A 32 -8.30 -5.72 3.05
N LEU A 33 -8.73 -5.41 1.82
CA LEU A 33 -10.15 -5.47 1.44
C LEU A 33 -10.67 -6.90 1.43
N ASP A 34 -9.87 -7.86 0.95
CA ASP A 34 -10.20 -9.29 1.00
C ASP A 34 -10.52 -9.79 2.43
N ILE A 35 -9.89 -9.18 3.44
CA ILE A 35 -10.06 -9.55 4.85
C ILE A 35 -11.21 -8.78 5.48
N ARG A 36 -11.29 -7.47 5.22
CA ARG A 36 -12.28 -6.57 5.86
C ARG A 36 -13.68 -6.71 5.26
N ILE A 37 -13.79 -7.21 4.03
CA ILE A 37 -15.05 -7.50 3.35
C ILE A 37 -15.12 -9.02 3.14
N PRO A 38 -15.49 -9.79 4.19
CA PRO A 38 -15.52 -11.23 4.08
C PRO A 38 -16.59 -11.68 3.08
N ALA A 39 -16.29 -12.75 2.34
CA ALA A 39 -17.31 -13.45 1.57
C ALA A 39 -18.29 -14.16 2.53
N ASP A 40 -19.59 -14.11 2.22
CA ASP A 40 -20.66 -14.71 3.04
C ASP A 40 -20.53 -16.24 3.22
N ASP A 41 -19.70 -16.91 2.40
CA ASP A 41 -19.62 -18.38 2.29
C ASP A 41 -18.47 -19.03 3.10
N ALA A 42 -17.95 -18.38 4.14
CA ALA A 42 -16.85 -18.94 4.93
C ALA A 42 -17.30 -20.16 5.76
N ILE A 43 -16.80 -21.34 5.40
CA ILE A 43 -16.99 -22.57 6.19
C ILE A 43 -16.25 -22.41 7.52
N ALA A 44 -16.97 -22.60 8.63
CA ALA A 44 -16.37 -22.53 9.95
C ALA A 44 -15.24 -23.59 10.11
N PRO A 45 -14.02 -23.18 10.48
CA PRO A 45 -12.91 -24.09 10.69
C PRO A 45 -13.20 -25.03 11.87
N LYS A 46 -12.69 -26.27 11.78
CA LYS A 46 -12.80 -27.26 12.86
C LYS A 46 -11.98 -26.79 14.07
N MET A 47 -12.61 -26.77 15.24
CA MET A 47 -11.95 -26.41 16.49
C MET A 47 -10.81 -27.41 16.81
N PRO A 48 -9.58 -26.92 17.06
CA PRO A 48 -8.47 -27.74 17.50
C PRO A 48 -8.74 -28.40 18.85
N ASN A 49 -8.12 -29.55 19.07
CA ASN A 49 -8.11 -30.27 20.33
C ASN A 49 -6.67 -30.38 20.87
N ALA A 50 -6.50 -31.03 22.02
CA ALA A 50 -5.19 -31.13 22.66
C ALA A 50 -4.12 -31.93 21.88
N TYR A 51 -4.53 -32.66 20.86
CA TYR A 51 -3.65 -33.44 19.98
C TYR A 51 -3.37 -32.74 18.65
N SER A 52 -4.06 -31.63 18.36
CA SER A 52 -3.89 -30.92 17.10
C SER A 52 -2.49 -30.32 17.01
N SER A 53 -1.92 -30.33 15.82
CA SER A 53 -0.61 -29.73 15.59
C SER A 53 -0.66 -28.20 15.70
N ASP A 54 0.49 -27.56 15.93
CA ASP A 54 0.59 -26.10 15.93
C ASP A 54 0.10 -25.51 14.61
N GLN A 55 0.41 -26.17 13.49
CA GLN A 55 -0.01 -25.74 12.17
C GLN A 55 -1.54 -25.73 12.01
N ALA A 56 -2.25 -26.70 12.61
CA ALA A 56 -3.71 -26.73 12.63
C ALA A 56 -4.29 -25.62 13.52
N ILE A 57 -3.66 -25.37 14.67
CA ILE A 57 -4.01 -24.26 15.55
C ILE A 57 -3.88 -22.91 14.82
N VAL A 58 -2.73 -22.64 14.18
CA VAL A 58 -2.52 -21.40 13.41
C VAL A 58 -3.60 -21.24 12.35
N LYS A 59 -3.91 -22.29 11.57
CA LYS A 59 -4.97 -22.25 10.56
C LYS A 59 -6.34 -21.90 11.15
N TYR A 60 -6.70 -22.52 12.28
CA TYR A 60 -7.95 -22.23 12.97
C TYR A 60 -8.01 -20.78 13.48
N VAL A 61 -6.95 -20.32 14.13
CA VAL A 61 -6.88 -18.98 14.73
C VAL A 61 -6.92 -17.91 13.64
N THR A 62 -6.18 -18.06 12.53
CA THR A 62 -6.26 -17.16 11.38
C THR A 62 -7.69 -17.11 10.81
N ALA A 63 -8.42 -18.21 10.78
CA ALA A 63 -9.81 -18.20 10.31
C ALA A 63 -10.80 -17.57 11.31
N MET A 64 -10.45 -17.46 12.59
CA MET A 64 -11.33 -16.92 13.65
C MET A 64 -11.02 -15.46 14.02
N ASP A 65 -9.74 -15.10 14.07
CA ASP A 65 -9.26 -13.79 14.51
C ASP A 65 -8.90 -12.92 13.31
N VAL A 66 -9.83 -12.02 12.96
CA VAL A 66 -9.67 -11.06 11.85
C VAL A 66 -8.45 -10.15 12.06
N ASN A 67 -8.17 -9.76 13.31
CA ASN A 67 -7.05 -8.88 13.61
C ASN A 67 -5.70 -9.58 13.38
N LEU A 68 -5.56 -10.84 13.81
CA LEU A 68 -4.37 -11.63 13.50
C LEU A 68 -4.20 -11.78 11.98
N THR A 69 -5.27 -12.08 11.26
CA THR A 69 -5.23 -12.27 9.80
C THR A 69 -4.81 -11.01 9.07
N GLU A 70 -5.32 -9.86 9.51
CA GLU A 70 -4.90 -8.56 8.98
C GLU A 70 -3.41 -8.29 9.24
N ILE A 71 -2.93 -8.52 10.47
CA ILE A 71 -1.51 -8.38 10.84
C ILE A 71 -0.62 -9.30 10.00
N MET A 72 -1.01 -10.57 9.83
CA MET A 72 -0.29 -11.53 9.01
C MET A 72 -0.28 -11.14 7.52
N ALA A 73 -1.38 -10.58 7.00
CA ALA A 73 -1.45 -10.09 5.64
C ALA A 73 -0.55 -8.88 5.40
N ILE A 74 -0.53 -7.93 6.34
CA ILE A 74 0.38 -6.77 6.29
C ILE A 74 1.84 -7.24 6.36
N LYS A 75 2.16 -8.20 7.23
CA LYS A 75 3.49 -8.82 7.30
C LYS A 75 3.90 -9.44 5.96
N ARG A 76 3.02 -10.24 5.34
CA ARG A 76 3.27 -10.86 4.02
C ARG A 76 3.44 -9.84 2.91
N TRP A 77 2.64 -8.77 2.91
CA TRP A 77 2.78 -7.66 1.98
C TRP A 77 4.18 -7.03 2.13
N LEU A 78 4.60 -6.72 3.35
CA LEU A 78 5.93 -6.16 3.62
C LEU A 78 7.06 -7.11 3.20
N GLU A 79 6.89 -8.42 3.35
CA GLU A 79 7.81 -9.45 2.89
C GLU A 79 7.92 -9.49 1.36
N ALA A 80 6.79 -9.37 0.66
CA ALA A 80 6.72 -9.34 -0.80
C ALA A 80 7.33 -8.05 -1.39
N THR A 81 7.19 -6.91 -0.71
CA THR A 81 7.72 -5.62 -1.16
C THR A 81 9.15 -5.34 -0.70
N ALA A 82 9.84 -6.33 -0.13
CA ALA A 82 11.23 -6.18 0.30
C ALA A 82 12.15 -5.81 -0.88
N PRO A 83 13.27 -5.08 -0.63
CA PRO A 83 14.24 -4.72 -1.67
C PRO A 83 14.79 -5.92 -2.47
N GLU A 84 15.59 -5.68 -3.50
CA GLU A 84 16.26 -6.75 -4.24
C GLU A 84 17.28 -7.51 -3.37
N LEU A 85 17.37 -8.83 -3.55
CA LEU A 85 18.30 -9.68 -2.82
C LEU A 85 19.67 -9.63 -3.50
N ILE A 86 20.72 -9.30 -2.74
CA ILE A 86 22.11 -9.46 -3.17
C ILE A 86 22.62 -10.76 -2.54
N PRO A 87 22.67 -11.88 -3.28
CA PRO A 87 23.07 -13.17 -2.73
C PRO A 87 24.60 -13.22 -2.52
N THR A 88 25.01 -13.83 -1.42
CA THR A 88 26.40 -14.25 -1.23
C THR A 88 26.64 -15.54 -1.99
N GLU A 89 27.80 -15.67 -2.65
CA GLU A 89 28.17 -16.89 -3.35
C GLU A 89 28.20 -18.10 -2.40
N THR A 90 27.63 -19.22 -2.83
CA THR A 90 27.68 -20.47 -2.06
C THR A 90 29.10 -21.01 -2.02
N ARG A 91 29.64 -21.22 -0.82
CA ARG A 91 30.99 -21.75 -0.62
C ARG A 91 30.92 -23.14 -0.03
N LYS A 92 31.57 -24.10 -0.70
CA LYS A 92 31.73 -25.46 -0.18
C LYS A 92 32.86 -25.56 0.84
N GLY A 93 32.66 -26.39 1.84
CA GLY A 93 33.53 -26.60 2.98
C GLY A 93 33.19 -25.66 4.13
N TYR A 94 33.00 -26.25 5.32
CA TYR A 94 32.73 -25.50 6.54
C TYR A 94 34.00 -24.83 7.10
N ARG A 95 34.07 -23.49 7.09
CA ARG A 95 35.18 -22.67 7.61
C ARG A 95 36.59 -23.15 7.16
N PRO A 96 36.85 -23.26 5.84
CA PRO A 96 38.03 -23.95 5.32
C PRO A 96 39.36 -23.25 5.67
N TYR A 97 39.37 -21.93 5.82
CA TYR A 97 40.60 -21.19 6.17
C TYR A 97 40.93 -21.34 7.66
N THR A 98 39.93 -21.34 8.51
CA THR A 98 40.05 -21.60 9.95
C THR A 98 40.49 -23.05 10.19
N GLN A 99 39.92 -24.01 9.46
CA GLN A 99 40.36 -25.41 9.51
C GLN A 99 41.84 -25.56 9.12
N LYS A 100 42.29 -24.89 8.05
CA LYS A 100 43.71 -24.90 7.62
C LYS A 100 44.61 -24.26 8.68
N SER A 101 44.21 -23.11 9.22
CA SER A 101 44.94 -22.42 10.28
C SER A 101 45.11 -23.33 11.49
N VAL A 102 44.04 -23.92 12.03
CA VAL A 102 44.20 -24.74 13.22
C VAL A 102 45.03 -26.00 12.97
N ARG A 103 44.88 -26.65 11.80
CA ARG A 103 45.72 -27.81 11.42
C ARG A 103 47.21 -27.45 11.36
N SER A 104 47.56 -26.22 10.99
CA SER A 104 48.95 -25.76 10.97
C SER A 104 49.50 -25.43 12.37
N PHE A 105 48.69 -24.89 13.28
CA PHE A 105 49.15 -24.43 14.59
C PHE A 105 49.05 -25.46 15.72
N SER A 106 48.14 -26.45 15.63
CA SER A 106 48.01 -27.48 16.67
C SER A 106 47.56 -28.84 16.10
N PRO A 107 48.49 -29.69 15.62
CA PRO A 107 48.16 -30.99 15.04
C PRO A 107 47.61 -32.02 16.04
N ARG A 108 47.61 -31.73 17.36
CA ARG A 108 47.14 -32.63 18.43
C ARG A 108 46.23 -31.96 19.47
N GLY A 109 45.85 -30.68 19.29
CA GLY A 109 44.95 -29.98 20.20
C GLY A 109 43.48 -30.22 19.82
N ASN A 110 42.58 -30.25 20.81
CA ASN A 110 41.14 -30.26 20.58
C ASN A 110 40.74 -28.98 19.83
N VAL A 111 40.51 -29.11 18.52
CA VAL A 111 40.03 -28.00 17.71
C VAL A 111 38.53 -27.86 17.91
N ALA A 112 38.11 -26.76 18.52
CA ALA A 112 36.70 -26.38 18.58
C ALA A 112 36.25 -25.83 17.22
N LEU A 113 35.89 -26.73 16.28
CA LEU A 113 35.25 -26.36 15.01
C LEU A 113 33.72 -26.24 15.14
N ASP A 114 33.16 -26.61 16.28
CA ASP A 114 31.74 -26.35 16.59
C ASP A 114 31.38 -24.86 16.39
N PRO A 115 30.12 -24.55 16.03
CA PRO A 115 29.67 -23.18 15.79
C PRO A 115 29.98 -22.24 16.96
N ASP A 116 29.85 -22.72 18.20
CA ASP A 116 30.11 -22.00 19.45
C ASP A 116 31.59 -21.97 19.85
N GLY A 117 32.44 -22.71 19.14
CA GLY A 117 33.88 -22.81 19.41
C GLY A 117 34.56 -21.44 19.54
N PRO A 118 34.40 -20.52 18.57
CA PRO A 118 34.97 -19.17 18.64
C PRO A 118 34.57 -18.38 19.89
N ILE A 119 33.33 -18.52 20.35
CA ILE A 119 32.79 -17.81 21.52
C ILE A 119 33.33 -18.46 22.79
N ARG A 120 33.21 -19.79 22.89
CA ARG A 120 33.62 -20.56 24.06
C ARG A 120 35.13 -20.50 24.33
N THR A 121 35.95 -20.47 23.29
CA THR A 121 37.42 -20.41 23.42
C THR A 121 37.99 -19.02 23.17
N ASN A 122 37.14 -18.02 22.94
CA ASN A 122 37.51 -16.65 22.57
C ASN A 122 38.59 -16.62 21.47
N THR A 123 38.46 -17.51 20.48
CA THR A 123 39.44 -17.68 19.39
C THR A 123 38.79 -17.20 18.08
N PRO A 124 39.29 -16.13 17.45
CA PRO A 124 38.65 -15.59 16.26
C PRO A 124 38.79 -16.53 15.06
N LEU A 125 37.81 -16.46 14.16
CA LEU A 125 37.88 -17.12 12.87
C LEU A 125 39.00 -16.51 11.99
N ALA A 126 39.45 -17.28 11.01
CA ALA A 126 40.31 -16.73 9.95
C ALA A 126 39.58 -15.57 9.24
N THR A 127 40.34 -14.55 8.81
CA THR A 127 39.76 -13.30 8.28
C THR A 127 38.86 -13.52 7.06
N GLU A 128 39.22 -14.46 6.18
CA GLU A 128 38.43 -14.83 5.00
C GLU A 128 37.12 -15.51 5.38
N ASP A 129 37.14 -16.37 6.40
CA ASP A 129 35.94 -17.02 6.92
C ASP A 129 35.04 -15.99 7.61
N LEU A 130 35.59 -15.10 8.43
CA LEU A 130 34.82 -14.06 9.10
C LEU A 130 34.11 -13.13 8.11
N LYS A 131 34.79 -12.69 7.05
CA LYS A 131 34.18 -11.85 6.00
C LYS A 131 33.07 -12.61 5.26
N TYR A 132 33.28 -13.90 4.99
CA TYR A 132 32.27 -14.74 4.37
C TYR A 132 31.04 -14.89 5.26
N GLU A 133 31.22 -15.20 6.55
CA GLU A 133 30.13 -15.31 7.54
C GLU A 133 29.31 -14.02 7.61
N GLN A 134 29.95 -12.85 7.67
CA GLN A 134 29.26 -11.56 7.69
C GLN A 134 28.42 -11.31 6.42
N SER A 135 28.90 -11.75 5.26
CA SER A 135 28.15 -11.67 4.00
C SER A 135 26.99 -12.66 3.98
N LEU A 136 27.24 -13.90 4.40
CA LEU A 136 26.24 -14.96 4.49
C LEU A 136 25.11 -14.56 5.44
N ASN A 137 25.41 -14.04 6.63
CA ASN A 137 24.42 -13.59 7.61
C ASN A 137 23.52 -12.48 7.06
N ARG A 138 24.08 -11.56 6.27
CA ARG A 138 23.28 -10.54 5.56
C ARG A 138 22.31 -11.18 4.57
N THR A 139 22.79 -12.14 3.78
CA THR A 139 21.94 -12.88 2.83
C THR A 139 20.85 -13.67 3.55
N LEU A 140 21.17 -14.36 4.65
CA LEU A 140 20.21 -15.10 5.47
C LEU A 140 19.14 -14.18 6.07
N PHE A 141 19.54 -13.04 6.67
CA PHE A 141 18.60 -12.03 7.14
C PHE A 141 17.68 -11.54 6.02
N SER A 142 18.24 -11.32 4.84
CA SER A 142 17.49 -10.93 3.65
C SER A 142 16.43 -11.97 3.26
N HIS A 143 16.75 -13.27 3.29
CA HIS A 143 15.76 -14.33 3.06
C HIS A 143 14.65 -14.33 4.11
N VAL A 144 15.00 -14.19 5.40
CA VAL A 144 14.03 -14.12 6.50
C VAL A 144 13.13 -12.88 6.37
N ARG A 145 13.69 -11.72 6.03
CA ARG A 145 12.95 -10.47 5.75
C ARG A 145 11.93 -10.61 4.62
N ARG A 146 12.12 -11.57 3.70
CA ARG A 146 11.20 -11.90 2.59
C ARG A 146 10.22 -13.03 2.91
N GLY A 147 10.20 -13.52 4.15
CA GLY A 147 9.40 -14.69 4.53
C GLY A 147 9.87 -16.00 3.89
N ARG A 148 11.07 -16.03 3.27
CA ARG A 148 11.62 -17.20 2.58
C ARG A 148 12.55 -17.99 3.48
N ILE A 149 12.01 -18.53 4.57
CA ILE A 149 12.78 -19.28 5.57
C ILE A 149 13.36 -20.56 4.97
N ASP A 150 12.60 -21.24 4.11
CA ASP A 150 13.06 -22.48 3.44
C ASP A 150 14.29 -22.23 2.56
N ASP A 151 14.32 -21.12 1.81
CA ASP A 151 15.50 -20.73 1.01
C ASP A 151 16.72 -20.46 1.92
N ALA A 152 16.51 -19.84 3.09
CA ALA A 152 17.59 -19.62 4.06
C ALA A 152 18.13 -20.94 4.63
N ILE A 153 17.25 -21.89 4.94
CA ILE A 153 17.62 -23.23 5.41
C ILE A 153 18.42 -23.97 4.33
N GLU A 154 17.97 -23.91 3.08
CA GLU A 154 18.66 -24.57 1.97
C GLU A 154 20.01 -23.92 1.66
N LEU A 155 20.11 -22.59 1.77
CA LEU A 155 21.39 -21.87 1.66
C LEU A 155 22.38 -22.34 2.74
N CYS A 156 21.95 -22.50 3.99
CA CYS A 156 22.77 -23.04 5.07
C CYS A 156 23.29 -24.45 4.73
N ARG A 157 22.44 -25.33 4.18
CA ARG A 157 22.86 -26.67 3.71
C ARG A 157 23.85 -26.58 2.56
N ALA A 158 23.61 -25.70 1.59
CA ALA A 158 24.48 -25.51 0.44
C ALA A 158 25.88 -25.01 0.84
N CYS A 159 25.98 -24.25 1.93
CA CYS A 159 27.23 -23.75 2.52
C CYS A 159 27.90 -24.73 3.51
N ASP A 160 27.43 -25.99 3.59
CA ASP A 160 27.90 -27.00 4.53
C ASP A 160 27.76 -26.59 6.02
N GLU A 161 26.71 -25.84 6.35
CA GLU A 161 26.31 -25.47 7.72
C GLU A 161 25.00 -26.16 8.15
N PRO A 162 24.96 -27.51 8.22
CA PRO A 162 23.74 -28.25 8.55
C PRO A 162 23.23 -27.95 9.96
N TRP A 163 24.11 -27.55 10.88
CA TRP A 163 23.75 -27.13 12.23
C TRP A 163 22.86 -25.86 12.21
N ARG A 164 23.18 -24.90 11.34
CA ARG A 164 22.42 -23.65 11.20
C ARG A 164 21.08 -23.91 10.52
N ALA A 165 21.09 -24.77 9.51
CA ALA A 165 19.87 -25.27 8.87
C ALA A 165 18.93 -25.95 9.88
N ALA A 166 19.47 -26.80 10.77
CA ALA A 166 18.71 -27.42 11.84
C ALA A 166 18.17 -26.40 12.85
N SER A 167 19.00 -25.41 13.24
CA SER A 167 18.59 -24.32 14.13
C SER A 167 17.42 -23.51 13.56
N PHE A 168 17.50 -23.11 12.28
CA PHE A 168 16.43 -22.34 11.61
C PHE A 168 15.16 -23.18 11.39
N SER A 169 15.29 -24.50 11.23
CA SER A 169 14.14 -25.39 11.11
C SER A 169 13.25 -25.39 12.37
N GLY A 170 13.77 -24.93 13.52
CA GLY A 170 12.98 -24.72 14.73
C GLY A 170 11.89 -23.65 14.62
N ALA A 171 11.97 -22.77 13.62
CA ALA A 171 10.95 -21.77 13.34
C ALA A 171 9.66 -22.35 12.76
N VAL A 172 9.76 -23.53 12.12
CA VAL A 172 8.65 -24.20 11.44
C VAL A 172 7.69 -24.78 12.46
N TYR A 173 6.41 -24.43 12.35
CA TYR A 173 5.35 -24.96 13.22
C TYR A 173 5.31 -26.49 13.16
N PHE A 174 5.08 -27.10 14.31
CA PHE A 174 4.83 -28.53 14.36
C PHE A 174 3.59 -28.87 13.51
N ARG A 175 3.74 -29.85 12.62
CA ARG A 175 2.70 -30.31 11.71
C ARG A 175 2.69 -31.83 11.68
N ASP A 176 1.51 -32.39 11.90
CA ASP A 176 1.22 -33.81 11.76
C ASP A 176 -0.09 -33.98 10.97
N ASP A 177 0.05 -34.18 9.66
CA ASP A 177 -1.09 -34.25 8.74
C ASP A 177 -2.00 -35.47 9.01
N PHE A 178 -1.48 -36.52 9.64
CA PHE A 178 -2.26 -37.70 10.02
C PHE A 178 -3.12 -37.38 11.26
N VAL A 179 -2.50 -36.82 12.32
CA VAL A 179 -3.22 -36.45 13.55
C VAL A 179 -4.27 -35.36 13.31
N ASP A 180 -3.96 -34.40 12.43
CA ASP A 180 -4.90 -33.34 12.04
C ASP A 180 -6.03 -33.85 11.13
N GLY A 181 -5.98 -35.11 10.69
CA GLY A 181 -6.98 -35.75 9.83
C GLY A 181 -6.98 -35.25 8.39
N ILE A 182 -5.85 -34.70 7.91
CA ILE A 182 -5.63 -34.26 6.52
C ILE A 182 -5.31 -35.48 5.65
N LEU A 183 -4.45 -36.37 6.15
CA LEU A 183 -4.07 -37.62 5.48
C LEU A 183 -4.64 -38.82 6.23
N GLN A 184 -4.99 -39.87 5.48
CA GLN A 184 -5.47 -41.13 6.03
C GLN A 184 -4.35 -42.06 6.47
N ASP A 185 -3.16 -41.89 5.88
CA ASP A 185 -1.97 -42.70 6.16
C ASP A 185 -0.99 -41.91 7.04
N GLU A 186 -0.29 -42.62 7.93
CA GLU A 186 0.74 -42.02 8.80
C GLU A 186 1.92 -41.52 7.96
N VAL A 187 2.25 -40.25 8.13
CA VAL A 187 3.39 -39.58 7.48
C VAL A 187 4.27 -38.98 8.57
N ALA A 188 5.58 -38.88 8.32
CA ALA A 188 6.51 -38.28 9.26
C ALA A 188 6.09 -36.83 9.59
N ALA A 189 5.88 -36.57 10.89
CA ALA A 189 5.64 -35.23 11.39
C ALA A 189 6.86 -34.32 11.15
N VAL A 190 6.62 -33.03 10.98
CA VAL A 190 7.64 -32.02 10.68
C VAL A 190 7.50 -30.83 11.63
N GLY A 191 8.59 -30.09 11.86
CA GLY A 191 8.59 -28.89 12.70
C GLY A 191 9.02 -29.18 14.13
N ASN A 192 8.83 -28.20 15.01
CA ASN A 192 9.32 -28.24 16.38
C ASN A 192 8.18 -28.20 17.41
N VAL A 193 8.03 -29.28 18.18
CA VAL A 193 7.04 -29.38 19.27
C VAL A 193 7.35 -28.43 20.42
N ASN A 194 8.64 -28.12 20.66
CA ASN A 194 9.09 -27.25 21.75
C ASN A 194 9.49 -25.87 21.20
N ARG A 195 8.60 -25.23 20.42
CA ARG A 195 8.88 -23.95 19.78
C ARG A 195 9.13 -22.82 20.79
N ASP A 196 8.44 -22.82 21.93
CA ASP A 196 8.65 -21.81 22.98
C ASP A 196 10.07 -21.86 23.56
N LEU A 197 10.56 -23.07 23.88
CA LEU A 197 11.95 -23.25 24.33
C LEU A 197 12.94 -22.80 23.24
N TRP A 198 12.65 -23.11 21.98
CA TRP A 198 13.49 -22.69 20.87
C TRP A 198 13.51 -21.15 20.71
N LYS A 199 12.39 -20.46 20.90
CA LYS A 199 12.34 -18.99 20.91
C LYS A 199 13.22 -18.41 22.01
N GLU A 200 13.15 -18.96 23.21
CA GLU A 200 14.01 -18.54 24.34
C GLU A 200 15.50 -18.71 24.03
N THR A 201 15.88 -19.81 23.37
CA THR A 201 17.26 -19.99 22.91
C THR A 201 17.65 -18.99 21.81
N CYS A 202 16.74 -18.66 20.90
CA CYS A 202 16.96 -17.64 19.86
C CYS A 202 17.17 -16.26 20.49
N ASP A 203 16.40 -15.93 21.51
CA ASP A 203 16.51 -14.68 22.25
C ASP A 203 17.85 -14.60 23.00
N ALA A 204 18.28 -15.68 23.66
CA ALA A 204 19.59 -15.75 24.28
C ALA A 204 20.73 -15.52 23.27
N ILE A 205 20.65 -16.11 22.07
CA ILE A 205 21.61 -15.88 20.98
C ILE A 205 21.55 -14.42 20.51
N ALA A 206 20.34 -13.88 20.34
CA ALA A 206 20.14 -12.51 19.88
C ALA A 206 20.62 -11.46 20.89
N SER A 207 20.60 -11.76 22.19
CA SER A 207 21.11 -10.88 23.24
C SER A 207 22.63 -10.92 23.39
N GLU A 208 23.29 -12.02 22.99
CA GLU A 208 24.73 -12.21 23.15
C GLU A 208 25.53 -11.32 22.17
N PRO A 209 26.30 -10.32 22.65
CA PRO A 209 27.01 -9.38 21.77
C PRO A 209 28.17 -9.98 20.98
N SER A 210 28.64 -11.18 21.36
CA SER A 210 29.73 -11.88 20.68
C SER A 210 29.36 -12.37 19.28
N PHE A 211 28.05 -12.53 18.98
CA PHE A 211 27.57 -12.90 17.66
C PHE A 211 27.50 -11.72 16.70
N ASP A 212 27.56 -12.01 15.39
CA ASP A 212 27.40 -10.98 14.36
C ASP A 212 26.01 -10.34 14.43
N ARG A 213 25.93 -9.03 14.16
CA ARG A 213 24.68 -8.27 14.25
C ARG A 213 23.56 -8.84 13.36
N TYR A 214 23.88 -9.38 12.19
CA TYR A 214 22.86 -9.96 11.30
C TYR A 214 22.46 -11.36 11.73
N GLU A 215 23.37 -12.13 12.34
CA GLU A 215 23.03 -13.42 12.95
C GLU A 215 22.06 -13.23 14.11
N ARG A 216 22.37 -12.29 15.01
CA ARG A 216 21.48 -11.89 16.11
C ARG A 216 20.11 -11.44 15.60
N ALA A 217 20.10 -10.63 14.54
CA ALA A 217 18.87 -10.16 13.92
C ALA A 217 18.05 -11.28 13.25
N VAL A 218 18.69 -12.31 12.68
CA VAL A 218 17.97 -13.47 12.14
C VAL A 218 17.24 -14.21 13.24
N TYR A 219 17.94 -14.57 14.32
CA TYR A 219 17.31 -15.28 15.43
C TYR A 219 16.21 -14.46 16.09
N ALA A 220 16.44 -13.16 16.28
CA ALA A 220 15.43 -12.23 16.79
C ALA A 220 14.21 -12.11 15.87
N ALA A 221 14.40 -12.05 14.56
CA ALA A 221 13.30 -12.01 13.60
C ALA A 221 12.49 -13.31 13.63
N LEU A 222 13.15 -14.47 13.75
CA LEU A 222 12.47 -15.76 13.79
C LEU A 222 11.74 -16.01 15.14
N SER A 223 12.19 -15.41 16.24
CA SER A 223 11.53 -15.49 17.56
C SER A 223 10.43 -14.43 17.76
N GLY A 224 10.49 -13.31 17.02
CA GLY A 224 9.57 -12.18 17.16
C GLY A 224 10.13 -11.03 18.01
N ASN A 225 11.42 -11.03 18.36
CA ASN A 225 12.03 -9.98 19.16
C ASN A 225 12.41 -8.74 18.32
N THR A 226 11.77 -7.60 18.57
CA THR A 226 12.09 -6.37 17.82
C THR A 226 13.44 -5.75 18.18
N GLU A 227 13.87 -5.82 19.44
CA GLU A 227 15.03 -5.05 19.94
C GLU A 227 16.30 -5.34 19.13
N HIS A 228 16.52 -6.61 18.80
CA HIS A 228 17.72 -7.07 18.11
C HIS A 228 17.59 -7.08 16.58
N VAL A 229 16.39 -6.88 16.04
CA VAL A 229 16.14 -6.72 14.59
C VAL A 229 16.34 -5.27 14.14
N LEU A 230 15.86 -4.31 14.93
CA LEU A 230 15.90 -2.88 14.59
C LEU A 230 17.31 -2.35 14.19
N PRO A 231 18.43 -2.77 14.82
CA PRO A 231 19.77 -2.28 14.47
C PRO A 231 20.24 -2.60 13.04
N VAL A 232 19.59 -3.56 12.36
CA VAL A 232 19.91 -3.91 10.96
C VAL A 232 18.86 -3.44 9.95
N CYS A 233 17.71 -2.93 10.43
CA CYS A 233 16.68 -2.32 9.60
C CYS A 233 17.17 -0.99 9.01
N LYS A 234 16.85 -0.74 7.74
CA LYS A 234 17.31 0.46 7.02
C LYS A 234 16.17 1.29 6.47
N THR A 235 15.14 0.63 5.96
CA THR A 235 14.02 1.29 5.28
C THR A 235 12.80 1.38 6.18
N TRP A 236 11.90 2.33 5.90
CA TRP A 236 10.63 2.45 6.61
C TRP A 236 9.88 1.10 6.65
N GLU A 237 9.88 0.38 5.53
CA GLU A 237 9.26 -0.94 5.37
C GLU A 237 9.92 -2.00 6.27
N ASP A 238 11.23 -1.94 6.52
CA ASP A 238 11.92 -2.86 7.44
C ASP A 238 11.51 -2.64 8.90
N PHE A 239 11.38 -1.37 9.31
CA PHE A 239 10.93 -1.03 10.66
C PHE A 239 9.49 -1.48 10.88
N VAL A 240 8.59 -1.19 9.92
CA VAL A 240 7.20 -1.66 10.01
C VAL A 240 7.14 -3.18 10.03
N TRP A 241 7.91 -3.87 9.19
CA TRP A 241 7.94 -5.34 9.16
C TRP A 241 8.40 -5.95 10.49
N ALA A 242 9.46 -5.41 11.09
CA ALA A 242 9.99 -5.92 12.36
C ALA A 242 8.91 -5.87 13.47
N HIS A 243 8.18 -4.76 13.55
CA HIS A 243 7.09 -4.60 14.50
C HIS A 243 5.89 -5.51 14.20
N TYR A 244 5.47 -5.60 12.93
CA TYR A 244 4.36 -6.50 12.53
C TYR A 244 4.70 -7.98 12.69
N ASN A 245 5.97 -8.36 12.51
CA ASN A 245 6.46 -9.70 12.80
C ASN A 245 6.32 -10.03 14.30
N ASN A 246 6.70 -9.10 15.18
CA ASN A 246 6.49 -9.25 16.62
C ASN A 246 5.00 -9.32 16.98
N TYR A 247 4.14 -8.45 16.43
CA TYR A 247 2.70 -8.51 16.70
C TYR A 247 2.10 -9.87 16.31
N ALA A 248 2.50 -10.41 15.15
CA ALA A 248 2.05 -11.72 14.70
C ALA A 248 2.50 -12.83 15.67
N GLU A 249 3.78 -12.86 16.05
CA GLU A 249 4.31 -13.86 16.97
C GLU A 249 3.71 -13.76 18.37
N ALA A 250 3.52 -12.54 18.89
CA ALA A 250 2.90 -12.29 20.18
C ALA A 250 1.42 -12.73 20.23
N LEU A 251 0.64 -12.38 19.21
CA LEU A 251 -0.76 -12.81 19.11
C LEU A 251 -0.87 -14.33 18.98
N LEU A 252 -0.02 -14.94 18.16
CA LEU A 252 0.02 -16.39 18.02
C LEU A 252 0.37 -17.08 19.34
N SER A 253 1.39 -16.61 20.06
CA SER A 253 1.74 -17.14 21.39
C SER A 253 0.57 -17.04 22.38
N ASN A 254 -0.17 -15.91 22.38
CA ASN A 254 -1.36 -15.75 23.21
C ASN A 254 -2.43 -16.79 22.85
N HIS A 255 -2.70 -17.00 21.56
CA HIS A 255 -3.66 -18.00 21.10
C HIS A 255 -3.23 -19.42 21.47
N PHE A 256 -1.95 -19.76 21.31
CA PHE A 256 -1.42 -21.07 21.74
C PHE A 256 -1.66 -21.32 23.24
N ALA A 257 -1.50 -20.29 24.09
CA ALA A 257 -1.75 -20.40 25.52
C ALA A 257 -3.23 -20.64 25.87
N THR A 258 -4.18 -20.29 24.99
CA THR A 258 -5.62 -20.51 25.22
C THR A 258 -6.11 -21.92 24.86
N ILE A 259 -5.39 -22.63 23.99
CA ILE A 259 -5.77 -23.96 23.52
C ILE A 259 -5.10 -25.01 24.43
N PRO A 260 -5.86 -25.99 24.96
CA PRO A 260 -5.27 -27.04 25.78
C PRO A 260 -4.17 -27.77 25.01
N GLN A 261 -2.95 -27.82 25.53
CA GLN A 261 -1.85 -28.60 24.95
C GLN A 261 -1.63 -29.90 25.73
N MET A 262 -1.23 -30.96 25.03
CA MET A 262 -0.97 -32.29 25.62
C MET A 262 0.19 -32.26 26.61
N SER A 263 1.18 -31.41 26.35
CA SER A 263 2.31 -31.14 27.22
C SER A 263 2.02 -29.87 28.02
N LYS A 264 2.29 -29.88 29.33
CA LYS A 264 2.30 -28.62 30.08
C LYS A 264 3.40 -27.74 29.50
N PRO A 265 3.12 -26.47 29.19
CA PRO A 265 4.18 -25.54 28.85
C PRO A 265 5.22 -25.56 29.97
N ASN A 266 6.50 -25.48 29.61
CA ASN A 266 7.56 -25.53 30.58
C ASN A 266 7.55 -24.19 31.35
N ASP A 267 6.89 -24.15 32.51
CA ASP A 267 6.64 -22.93 33.31
C ASP A 267 7.92 -22.15 33.66
N GLU A 268 9.10 -22.77 33.55
CA GLU A 268 10.42 -22.13 33.72
C GLU A 268 10.77 -21.14 32.59
N PHE A 269 10.19 -21.30 31.40
CA PHE A 269 10.60 -20.60 30.16
C PHE A 269 9.50 -19.69 29.60
N GLN A 270 8.44 -19.43 30.37
CA GLN A 270 7.19 -18.82 29.88
C GLN A 270 7.20 -17.27 29.79
N LYS A 271 8.33 -16.59 30.08
CA LYS A 271 8.28 -15.22 30.64
C LYS A 271 8.88 -14.06 29.85
N LEU A 272 9.52 -14.23 28.69
CA LEU A 272 10.26 -13.10 28.11
C LEU A 272 9.52 -12.26 27.08
N HIS A 273 8.52 -12.80 26.39
CA HIS A 273 7.74 -12.03 25.40
C HIS A 273 6.47 -11.44 26.01
N SER A 274 6.63 -10.57 27.02
CA SER A 274 5.54 -9.68 27.41
C SER A 274 5.20 -8.77 26.23
N VAL A 275 4.00 -8.93 25.69
CA VAL A 275 3.37 -8.06 24.67
C VAL A 275 3.44 -6.57 25.05
N GLU A 276 3.64 -6.28 26.34
CA GLU A 276 3.71 -4.96 26.96
C GLU A 276 4.80 -4.03 26.39
N SER A 277 5.84 -4.53 25.70
CA SER A 277 6.87 -3.67 25.09
C SER A 277 6.59 -3.28 23.63
N ALA A 278 5.59 -3.90 23.00
CA ALA A 278 5.29 -3.68 21.59
C ALA A 278 4.36 -2.46 21.43
N LYS A 279 4.78 -1.47 20.62
CA LYS A 279 3.95 -0.29 20.31
C LYS A 279 2.63 -0.74 19.68
N LEU A 280 1.55 0.04 19.80
CA LEU A 280 0.36 -0.25 18.97
C LEU A 280 0.60 0.17 17.52
N PRO A 281 -0.12 -0.38 16.53
CA PRO A 281 0.02 0.03 15.13
C PRO A 281 -0.06 1.54 14.88
N ALA A 282 -0.98 2.24 15.54
CA ALA A 282 -1.10 3.70 15.43
C ALA A 282 0.12 4.43 16.02
N GLU A 283 0.56 4.01 17.20
CA GLU A 283 1.73 4.56 17.91
C GLU A 283 3.02 4.30 17.13
N LEU A 284 3.12 3.18 16.42
CA LEU A 284 4.24 2.86 15.55
C LEU A 284 4.40 3.91 14.44
N PHE A 285 3.32 4.24 13.72
CA PHE A 285 3.40 5.22 12.64
C PHE A 285 3.63 6.65 13.15
N GLU A 286 3.09 6.99 14.31
CA GLU A 286 3.42 8.25 14.99
C GLU A 286 4.88 8.32 15.45
N TRP A 287 5.42 7.22 15.96
CA TRP A 287 6.83 7.14 16.32
C TRP A 287 7.74 7.25 15.09
N LEU A 288 7.40 6.59 13.97
CA LEU A 288 8.17 6.65 12.73
C LEU A 288 8.27 8.07 12.17
N SER A 289 7.24 8.90 12.36
CA SER A 289 7.26 10.31 11.90
C SER A 289 8.06 11.26 12.81
N HIS A 290 8.42 10.84 14.02
CA HIS A 290 9.13 11.66 15.01
C HIS A 290 10.43 11.03 15.54
N CYS A 291 10.90 9.95 14.91
CA CYS A 291 12.10 9.25 15.35
C CYS A 291 13.38 10.08 15.10
N GLU A 292 14.49 9.73 15.75
CA GLU A 292 15.75 10.47 15.60
C GLU A 292 16.41 10.31 14.22
N ASN A 293 15.98 9.31 13.43
CA ASN A 293 16.55 9.04 12.12
C ASN A 293 15.90 9.91 11.05
N LEU A 294 16.66 10.89 10.55
CA LEU A 294 16.23 11.84 9.51
C LEU A 294 15.78 11.16 8.21
N GLU A 295 16.40 10.05 7.81
CA GLU A 295 16.02 9.32 6.60
C GLU A 295 14.65 8.67 6.76
N LEU A 296 14.34 8.16 7.96
CA LEU A 296 13.03 7.59 8.26
C LEU A 296 11.94 8.65 8.33
N ILE A 297 12.23 9.83 8.92
CA ILE A 297 11.28 10.95 8.91
C ILE A 297 10.96 11.37 7.47
N ALA A 298 12.00 11.56 6.64
CA ALA A 298 11.82 11.92 5.25
C ALA A 298 11.03 10.85 4.47
N ALA A 299 11.32 9.56 4.74
CA ALA A 299 10.57 8.46 4.16
C ALA A 299 9.10 8.46 4.60
N ALA A 300 8.82 8.69 5.89
CA ALA A 300 7.48 8.73 6.47
C ALA A 300 6.63 9.91 5.97
N GLN A 301 7.27 10.98 5.48
CA GLN A 301 6.60 12.11 4.84
C GLN A 301 6.17 11.84 3.40
N ASN A 302 6.59 10.73 2.80
CA ASN A 302 6.15 10.36 1.45
C ASN A 302 4.63 10.12 1.40
N PRO A 303 3.88 10.73 0.45
CA PRO A 303 2.43 10.60 0.38
C PRO A 303 1.92 9.16 0.38
N PHE A 304 2.57 8.25 -0.36
CA PHE A 304 2.15 6.85 -0.42
C PHE A 304 2.39 6.09 0.89
N ARG A 305 3.48 6.37 1.60
CA ARG A 305 3.72 5.76 2.92
C ARG A 305 2.73 6.27 3.98
N ILE A 306 2.33 7.54 3.91
CA ILE A 306 1.24 8.10 4.72
C ILE A 306 -0.08 7.38 4.39
N PHE A 307 -0.38 7.19 3.11
CA PHE A 307 -1.58 6.45 2.70
C PHE A 307 -1.56 5.02 3.20
N GLN A 308 -0.45 4.30 3.05
CA GLN A 308 -0.27 2.95 3.56
C GLN A 308 -0.50 2.89 5.08
N ALA A 309 0.09 3.80 5.85
CA ALA A 309 -0.11 3.87 7.30
C ALA A 309 -1.59 4.08 7.68
N LEU A 310 -2.28 5.03 7.01
CA LEU A 310 -3.69 5.32 7.27
C LEU A 310 -4.61 4.16 6.84
N LEU A 311 -4.29 3.48 5.73
CA LEU A 311 -5.03 2.29 5.27
C LEU A 311 -4.87 1.13 6.26
N ILE A 312 -3.65 0.90 6.75
CA ILE A 312 -3.33 -0.12 7.75
C ILE A 312 -4.10 0.14 9.06
N VAL A 313 -4.10 1.37 9.57
CA VAL A 313 -4.84 1.72 10.82
C VAL A 313 -6.35 1.86 10.58
N ASN A 314 -6.81 1.60 9.36
CA ASN A 314 -8.21 1.69 8.95
C ASN A 314 -8.84 3.10 9.13
N ARG A 315 -8.09 4.15 8.78
CA ARG A 315 -8.48 5.57 8.91
C ARG A 315 -8.62 6.23 7.53
N VAL A 316 -9.42 5.61 6.67
CA VAL A 316 -9.68 6.08 5.30
C VAL A 316 -10.29 7.48 5.30
N ASP A 317 -11.24 7.77 6.18
CA ASP A 317 -11.88 9.09 6.24
C ASP A 317 -10.90 10.20 6.59
N VAL A 318 -9.94 9.92 7.49
CA VAL A 318 -8.88 10.88 7.84
C VAL A 318 -7.96 11.14 6.64
N LEU A 319 -7.64 10.11 5.84
CA LEU A 319 -6.90 10.25 4.59
C LEU A 319 -7.64 11.17 3.62
N LEU A 320 -8.94 10.95 3.41
CA LEU A 320 -9.73 11.75 2.47
C LEU A 320 -9.88 13.20 2.96
N MET A 321 -10.09 13.41 4.27
CA MET A 321 -10.17 14.74 4.85
C MET A 321 -8.85 15.50 4.76
N SER A 322 -7.71 14.84 4.99
CA SER A 322 -6.40 15.49 4.91
C SER A 322 -6.06 15.91 3.49
N VAL A 323 -6.31 15.04 2.50
CA VAL A 323 -6.12 15.36 1.07
C VAL A 323 -7.05 16.49 0.65
N HIS A 324 -8.33 16.47 1.04
CA HIS A 324 -9.26 17.56 0.77
C HIS A 324 -8.75 18.90 1.34
N GLN A 325 -8.34 18.92 2.61
CA GLN A 325 -7.83 20.13 3.24
C GLN A 325 -6.58 20.68 2.52
N GLN A 326 -5.64 19.81 2.15
CA GLN A 326 -4.44 20.19 1.41
C GLN A 326 -4.78 20.77 0.02
N LEU A 327 -5.74 20.18 -0.71
CA LEU A 327 -6.18 20.69 -2.00
C LEU A 327 -6.80 22.10 -1.90
N VAL A 328 -7.52 22.38 -0.82
CA VAL A 328 -8.17 23.69 -0.60
C VAL A 328 -7.16 24.75 -0.15
N GLN A 329 -6.25 24.41 0.76
CA GLN A 329 -5.38 25.39 1.42
C GLN A 329 -4.04 25.58 0.71
N GLU A 330 -3.42 24.49 0.25
CA GLU A 330 -2.03 24.47 -0.21
C GLU A 330 -1.85 23.47 -1.35
N SER A 331 -2.58 23.61 -2.46
CA SER A 331 -2.50 22.64 -3.58
C SER A 331 -1.07 22.41 -4.13
N HIS A 332 -0.16 23.36 -3.94
CA HIS A 332 1.26 23.24 -4.31
C HIS A 332 2.11 22.42 -3.32
N SER A 333 1.62 22.11 -2.11
CA SER A 333 2.36 21.36 -1.10
C SER A 333 2.32 19.85 -1.34
N ILE A 334 1.39 19.36 -2.17
CA ILE A 334 1.31 17.95 -2.56
C ILE A 334 2.33 17.68 -3.68
N PRO A 335 3.39 16.90 -3.43
CA PRO A 335 4.34 16.50 -4.46
C PRO A 335 3.62 15.68 -5.53
N GLU A 336 3.92 15.94 -6.80
CA GLU A 336 3.37 15.17 -7.93
C GLU A 336 1.84 15.01 -7.88
N LEU A 337 1.16 16.12 -7.56
CA LEU A 337 -0.29 16.21 -7.41
C LEU A 337 -1.09 15.40 -8.45
N PRO A 338 -0.78 15.38 -9.77
CA PRO A 338 -1.54 14.58 -10.72
C PRO A 338 -1.54 13.09 -10.43
N THR A 339 -0.43 12.52 -9.97
CA THR A 339 -0.29 11.09 -9.66
C THR A 339 -0.99 10.75 -8.35
N VAL A 340 -0.76 11.55 -7.32
CA VAL A 340 -1.42 11.39 -6.01
C VAL A 340 -2.93 11.51 -6.17
N LEU A 341 -3.41 12.53 -6.86
CA LEU A 341 -4.84 12.75 -7.07
C LEU A 341 -5.46 11.64 -7.92
N ARG A 342 -4.76 11.16 -8.95
CA ARG A 342 -5.20 9.98 -9.71
C ARG A 342 -5.36 8.79 -8.77
N PHE A 343 -4.35 8.46 -7.96
CA PHE A 343 -4.40 7.33 -7.04
C PHE A 343 -5.59 7.44 -6.08
N VAL A 344 -5.74 8.56 -5.37
CA VAL A 344 -6.81 8.73 -4.36
C VAL A 344 -8.19 8.66 -4.99
N VAL A 345 -8.40 9.22 -6.19
CA VAL A 345 -9.66 9.08 -6.91
C VAL A 345 -9.98 7.63 -7.23
N HIS A 346 -9.01 6.89 -7.76
CA HIS A 346 -9.23 5.48 -8.09
C HIS A 346 -9.43 4.64 -6.83
N LEU A 347 -8.77 4.98 -5.71
CA LEU A 347 -9.01 4.36 -4.42
C LEU A 347 -10.45 4.58 -3.96
N ILE A 348 -10.96 5.83 -4.03
CA ILE A 348 -12.37 6.13 -3.70
C ILE A 348 -13.32 5.29 -4.58
N LEU A 349 -13.06 5.21 -5.88
CA LEU A 349 -13.90 4.44 -6.80
C LEU A 349 -13.85 2.93 -6.48
N ALA A 350 -12.67 2.38 -6.20
CA ALA A 350 -12.50 0.98 -5.81
C ALA A 350 -13.27 0.68 -4.51
N LEU A 351 -13.09 1.51 -3.48
CA LEU A 351 -13.81 1.38 -2.20
C LEU A 351 -15.34 1.44 -2.39
N ARG A 352 -15.83 2.35 -3.23
CA ARG A 352 -17.28 2.41 -3.56
C ARG A 352 -17.75 1.15 -4.28
N SER A 353 -16.95 0.58 -5.19
CA SER A 353 -17.33 -0.60 -5.98
C SER A 353 -17.56 -1.84 -5.11
N VAL A 354 -16.82 -1.96 -4.00
CA VAL A 354 -16.97 -3.03 -3.00
C VAL A 354 -17.89 -2.63 -1.85
N SER A 355 -18.61 -1.50 -1.96
CA SER A 355 -19.51 -0.98 -0.92
C SER A 355 -18.83 -0.73 0.44
N TYR A 356 -17.53 -0.39 0.43
CA TYR A 356 -16.80 -0.04 1.64
C TYR A 356 -17.39 1.22 2.30
N PRO A 357 -17.58 1.25 3.63
CA PRO A 357 -18.16 2.40 4.32
C PRO A 357 -17.20 3.61 4.27
N ILE A 358 -17.63 4.68 3.59
CA ILE A 358 -16.95 5.98 3.59
C ILE A 358 -17.88 7.01 4.25
N GLU A 359 -17.46 7.56 5.39
CA GLU A 359 -18.19 8.57 6.14
C GLU A 359 -17.93 9.98 5.59
N ALA A 360 -16.69 10.27 5.19
CA ALA A 360 -16.25 11.55 4.62
C ALA A 360 -16.68 11.72 3.14
N LYS A 361 -17.97 11.53 2.86
CA LYS A 361 -18.55 11.56 1.51
C LYS A 361 -18.29 12.88 0.79
N ASP A 362 -18.43 14.00 1.48
CA ASP A 362 -18.21 15.33 0.88
C ASP A 362 -16.76 15.52 0.44
N SER A 363 -15.79 15.11 1.26
CA SER A 363 -14.38 15.10 0.89
C SER A 363 -14.11 14.19 -0.30
N ALA A 364 -14.71 12.98 -0.31
CA ALA A 364 -14.58 12.06 -1.43
C ALA A 364 -15.14 12.65 -2.75
N HIS A 365 -16.31 13.30 -2.70
CA HIS A 365 -16.91 13.96 -3.86
C HIS A 365 -16.07 15.14 -4.35
N PHE A 366 -15.57 15.96 -3.42
CA PHE A 366 -14.70 17.09 -3.74
C PHE A 366 -13.43 16.64 -4.46
N ILE A 367 -12.75 15.61 -3.96
CA ILE A 367 -11.52 15.08 -4.56
C ILE A 367 -11.77 14.59 -6.00
N VAL A 368 -12.84 13.84 -6.23
CA VAL A 368 -13.24 13.39 -7.58
C VAL A 368 -13.54 14.58 -8.49
N TYR A 369 -14.24 15.59 -7.98
CA TYR A 369 -14.53 16.81 -8.73
C TYR A 369 -13.26 17.60 -9.09
N THR A 370 -12.32 17.78 -8.17
CA THR A 370 -11.02 18.43 -8.43
C THR A 370 -10.23 17.69 -9.51
N TYR A 371 -10.25 16.36 -9.49
CA TYR A 371 -9.61 15.55 -10.53
C TYR A 371 -10.27 15.73 -11.90
N ILE A 372 -11.60 15.80 -11.96
CA ILE A 372 -12.33 16.12 -13.20
C ILE A 372 -11.87 17.47 -13.75
N GLN A 373 -11.77 18.51 -12.91
CA GLN A 373 -11.28 19.83 -13.32
C GLN A 373 -9.83 19.75 -13.87
N MET A 374 -8.97 18.97 -13.22
CA MET A 374 -7.60 18.74 -13.68
C MET A 374 -7.56 18.03 -15.04
N LEU A 375 -8.43 17.03 -15.28
CA LEU A 375 -8.54 16.35 -16.57
C LEU A 375 -8.99 17.30 -17.69
N VAL A 376 -9.94 18.19 -17.39
CA VAL A 376 -10.41 19.22 -18.33
C VAL A 376 -9.28 20.19 -18.66
N ALA A 377 -8.55 20.67 -17.65
CA ALA A 377 -7.39 21.54 -17.84
C ALA A 377 -6.30 20.87 -18.69
N ALA A 378 -6.05 19.57 -18.47
CA ALA A 378 -5.11 18.75 -19.24
C ALA A 378 -5.63 18.33 -20.63
N GLN A 379 -6.79 18.82 -21.08
CA GLN A 379 -7.43 18.48 -22.36
C GLN A 379 -7.74 16.98 -22.55
N LYS A 380 -7.82 16.19 -21.47
CA LYS A 380 -8.20 14.77 -21.52
C LYS A 380 -9.73 14.60 -21.50
N LYS A 381 -10.41 15.20 -22.47
CA LYS A 381 -11.88 15.36 -22.51
C LYS A 381 -12.65 14.04 -22.64
N SER A 382 -12.06 13.04 -23.32
CA SER A 382 -12.73 11.78 -23.68
C SER A 382 -13.16 10.92 -22.49
N ILE A 383 -12.58 11.13 -21.31
CA ILE A 383 -12.84 10.33 -20.12
C ILE A 383 -13.65 11.08 -19.06
N VAL A 384 -13.93 12.37 -19.25
CA VAL A 384 -14.58 13.24 -18.25
C VAL A 384 -15.96 12.71 -17.86
N ALA A 385 -16.77 12.31 -18.85
CA ALA A 385 -18.12 11.76 -18.61
C ALA A 385 -18.11 10.55 -17.66
N ILE A 386 -17.09 9.69 -17.77
CA ILE A 386 -16.95 8.47 -16.95
C ILE A 386 -16.82 8.84 -15.47
N TYR A 387 -15.95 9.80 -15.15
CA TYR A 387 -15.74 10.24 -13.76
C TYR A 387 -16.92 11.04 -13.22
N VAL A 388 -17.57 11.87 -14.06
CA VAL A 388 -18.75 12.62 -13.64
C VAL A 388 -19.89 11.67 -13.30
N GLY A 389 -20.08 10.58 -14.04
CA GLY A 389 -21.08 9.55 -13.72
C GLY A 389 -20.88 8.91 -12.33
N GLN A 390 -19.67 8.96 -11.76
CA GLN A 390 -19.38 8.45 -10.41
C GLN A 390 -19.68 9.44 -9.28
N LEU A 391 -20.07 10.68 -9.59
CA LEU A 391 -20.52 11.66 -8.61
C LEU A 391 -22.00 11.43 -8.25
N PRO A 392 -22.46 11.89 -7.07
CA PRO A 392 -23.88 11.93 -6.74
C PRO A 392 -24.66 12.76 -7.76
N VAL A 393 -25.90 12.36 -8.04
CA VAL A 393 -26.79 13.02 -9.02
C VAL A 393 -26.86 14.54 -8.82
N SER A 394 -26.84 15.02 -7.57
CA SER A 394 -26.86 16.45 -7.24
C SER A 394 -25.65 17.24 -7.74
N HIS A 395 -24.50 16.58 -7.94
CA HIS A 395 -23.25 17.21 -8.37
C HIS A 395 -22.91 16.95 -9.84
N GLN A 396 -23.51 15.94 -10.47
CA GLN A 396 -23.23 15.57 -11.86
C GLN A 396 -23.48 16.73 -12.83
N ILE A 397 -24.61 17.43 -12.67
CA ILE A 397 -25.01 18.55 -13.54
C ILE A 397 -24.03 19.72 -13.39
N GLU A 398 -23.72 20.12 -12.16
CA GLU A 398 -22.79 21.23 -11.90
C GLU A 398 -21.34 20.89 -12.28
N ALA A 399 -20.99 19.61 -12.42
CA ALA A 399 -19.68 19.18 -12.93
C ALA A 399 -19.63 19.08 -14.46
N TYR A 400 -20.67 18.53 -15.11
CA TYR A 400 -20.67 18.33 -16.56
C TYR A 400 -21.01 19.59 -17.34
N ALA A 401 -21.92 20.42 -16.84
CA ALA A 401 -22.37 21.60 -17.57
C ALA A 401 -21.25 22.64 -17.85
N PRO A 402 -20.37 22.99 -16.89
CA PRO A 402 -19.22 23.85 -17.19
C PRO A 402 -18.21 23.21 -18.15
N PHE A 403 -18.09 21.88 -18.14
CA PHE A 403 -17.27 21.16 -19.11
C PHE A 403 -17.83 21.32 -20.53
N LEU A 404 -19.14 21.08 -20.74
CA LEU A 404 -19.81 21.27 -22.02
C LEU A 404 -19.71 22.72 -22.50
N GLU A 405 -19.89 23.69 -21.60
CA GLU A 405 -19.79 25.12 -21.92
C GLU A 405 -18.40 25.52 -22.47
N ASN A 406 -17.34 24.81 -22.08
CA ASN A 406 -15.97 25.08 -22.54
C ASN A 406 -15.57 24.32 -23.83
N ILE A 407 -16.47 23.55 -24.43
CA ILE A 407 -16.20 22.81 -25.67
C ILE A 407 -16.52 23.68 -26.89
N ASN A 408 -15.47 24.17 -27.55
CA ASN A 408 -15.57 24.97 -28.79
C ASN A 408 -15.47 24.15 -30.09
N GLY A 409 -15.49 22.82 -29.96
CA GLY A 409 -15.32 21.83 -31.03
C GLY A 409 -16.38 21.83 -32.12
N SER A 410 -16.30 20.89 -33.07
CA SER A 410 -17.31 20.74 -34.13
C SER A 410 -18.68 20.32 -33.57
N LYS A 411 -19.74 20.37 -34.39
CA LYS A 411 -21.06 19.87 -33.98
C LYS A 411 -21.01 18.36 -33.65
N ASP A 412 -20.23 17.60 -34.42
CA ASP A 412 -20.08 16.15 -34.22
C ASP A 412 -19.32 15.83 -32.92
N GLU A 413 -18.28 16.60 -32.60
CA GLU A 413 -17.54 16.46 -31.34
C GLU A 413 -18.44 16.73 -30.13
N ARG A 414 -19.27 17.77 -30.21
CA ARG A 414 -20.25 18.10 -29.16
C ARG A 414 -21.33 17.02 -29.02
N ALA A 415 -21.83 16.50 -30.13
CA ALA A 415 -22.78 15.39 -30.12
C ALA A 415 -22.19 14.14 -29.46
N GLU A 416 -20.90 13.87 -29.66
CA GLU A 416 -20.23 12.74 -29.02
C GLU A 416 -20.16 12.90 -27.49
N PHE A 417 -19.86 14.09 -26.99
CA PHE A 417 -19.87 14.33 -25.53
C PHE A 417 -21.28 14.21 -24.91
N VAL A 418 -22.33 14.56 -25.65
CA VAL A 418 -23.71 14.29 -25.20
C VAL A 418 -23.95 12.79 -25.09
N LYS A 419 -23.65 12.02 -26.15
CA LYS A 419 -23.78 10.56 -26.16
C LYS A 419 -22.95 9.88 -25.07
N GLN A 420 -21.75 10.39 -24.78
CA GLN A 420 -20.91 9.86 -23.70
C GLN A 420 -21.54 10.12 -22.33
N GLY A 421 -22.11 11.29 -22.10
CA GLY A 421 -22.82 11.60 -20.85
C GLY A 421 -24.06 10.72 -20.65
N GLU A 422 -24.85 10.49 -21.71
CA GLU A 422 -26.00 9.57 -21.67
C GLU A 422 -25.57 8.15 -21.30
N LYS A 423 -24.50 7.63 -21.92
CA LYS A 423 -23.93 6.30 -21.61
C LYS A 423 -23.48 6.18 -20.15
N CYS A 424 -23.03 7.27 -19.55
CA CYS A 424 -22.60 7.32 -18.15
C CYS A 424 -23.75 7.58 -17.16
N GLY A 425 -24.99 7.66 -17.63
CA GLY A 425 -26.18 7.88 -16.80
C GLY A 425 -26.34 9.32 -16.29
N ILE A 426 -25.66 10.29 -16.91
CA ILE A 426 -25.82 11.71 -16.58
C ILE A 426 -27.14 12.20 -17.19
N ASP A 427 -27.92 12.98 -16.44
CA ASP A 427 -29.10 13.66 -16.97
C ASP A 427 -28.68 14.75 -17.97
N MET A 428 -28.60 14.35 -19.24
CA MET A 428 -28.19 15.24 -20.32
C MET A 428 -29.20 16.34 -20.61
N HIS A 429 -30.49 16.14 -20.30
CA HIS A 429 -31.46 17.21 -20.45
C HIS A 429 -31.11 18.38 -19.54
N MET A 430 -30.90 18.09 -18.26
CA MET A 430 -30.55 19.10 -17.27
C MET A 430 -29.14 19.66 -17.50
N ALA A 431 -28.17 18.81 -17.86
CA ALA A 431 -26.79 19.24 -18.11
C ALA A 431 -26.67 20.17 -19.32
N CYS A 432 -27.31 19.84 -20.46
CA CYS A 432 -27.31 20.70 -21.65
C CYS A 432 -28.03 22.02 -21.40
N LYS A 433 -29.19 21.99 -20.74
CA LYS A 433 -29.91 23.21 -20.34
C LYS A 433 -29.06 24.11 -19.46
N ARG A 434 -28.40 23.53 -18.45
CA ARG A 434 -27.50 24.24 -17.56
C ARG A 434 -26.30 24.83 -18.31
N ALA A 435 -25.72 24.11 -19.27
CA ALA A 435 -24.59 24.60 -20.09
C ALA A 435 -24.97 25.82 -20.94
N VAL A 436 -26.18 25.84 -21.50
CA VAL A 436 -26.72 27.02 -22.21
C VAL A 436 -26.89 28.19 -21.24
N GLU A 437 -27.47 27.95 -20.06
CA GLU A 437 -27.65 29.00 -19.05
C GLU A 437 -26.33 29.59 -18.55
N LEU A 438 -25.28 28.76 -18.39
CA LEU A 438 -23.94 29.22 -18.04
C LEU A 438 -23.34 30.10 -19.15
N SER A 439 -23.50 29.71 -20.41
CA SER A 439 -23.06 30.50 -21.58
C SER A 439 -23.75 31.88 -21.64
N PHE A 440 -24.97 32.00 -21.10
CA PHE A 440 -25.75 33.23 -21.05
C PHE A 440 -25.44 34.12 -19.84
N ARG A 441 -24.49 33.75 -18.97
CA ARG A 441 -24.09 34.61 -17.82
C ARG A 441 -23.15 35.75 -18.19
N GLY A 442 -22.51 35.68 -19.37
CA GLY A 442 -21.54 36.68 -19.83
C GLY A 442 -21.95 37.44 -21.10
N GLY A 443 -21.09 38.35 -21.56
CA GLY A 443 -21.21 39.01 -22.86
C GLY A 443 -22.48 39.86 -22.99
N ILE A 444 -23.29 39.58 -24.02
CA ILE A 444 -24.51 40.34 -24.33
C ILE A 444 -25.49 40.39 -23.14
N PHE A 445 -25.46 39.43 -22.21
CA PHE A 445 -26.34 39.42 -21.04
C PHE A 445 -25.83 40.22 -19.83
N GLU A 446 -24.58 40.71 -19.83
CA GLU A 446 -24.04 41.54 -18.73
C GLU A 446 -24.56 42.99 -18.76
N GLY A 447 -24.92 43.51 -19.93
CA GLY A 447 -25.41 44.88 -20.09
C GLY A 447 -26.78 45.15 -19.43
N LEU A 448 -27.11 46.41 -19.16
CA LEU A 448 -28.50 46.77 -18.85
C LEU A 448 -29.32 46.79 -20.15
N LEU A 449 -30.58 46.34 -20.08
CA LEU A 449 -31.48 46.49 -21.22
C LEU A 449 -31.66 47.99 -21.53
N PRO A 450 -31.51 48.43 -22.79
CA PRO A 450 -31.75 49.81 -23.16
C PRO A 450 -33.20 50.18 -22.84
N THR A 451 -33.40 51.17 -21.97
CA THR A 451 -34.74 51.65 -21.57
C THR A 451 -35.22 52.83 -22.42
N LYS A 452 -34.37 53.35 -23.31
CA LYS A 452 -34.66 54.49 -24.18
C LYS A 452 -34.24 54.16 -25.61
N ALA A 453 -35.05 54.58 -26.58
CA ALA A 453 -34.77 54.38 -28.01
C ALA A 453 -33.42 54.98 -28.47
N SER A 454 -32.94 56.02 -27.80
CA SER A 454 -31.64 56.64 -28.08
C SER A 454 -30.42 55.80 -27.66
N MET A 455 -30.63 54.66 -27.00
CA MET A 455 -29.59 53.71 -26.59
C MET A 455 -29.53 52.47 -27.49
N VAL A 456 -30.39 52.39 -28.50
CA VAL A 456 -30.47 51.26 -29.43
C VAL A 456 -29.61 51.58 -30.66
N PHE A 457 -28.51 50.84 -30.81
CA PHE A 457 -27.69 50.88 -32.01
C PHE A 457 -28.15 49.75 -32.94
N VAL A 458 -28.55 50.09 -34.16
CA VAL A 458 -28.89 49.10 -35.20
C VAL A 458 -27.60 48.71 -35.90
N SER A 459 -27.17 47.46 -35.70
CA SER A 459 -26.04 46.85 -36.41
C SER A 459 -26.39 46.64 -37.88
N ASN A 460 -25.42 46.78 -38.77
CA ASN A 460 -25.56 46.37 -40.16
C ASN A 460 -25.38 44.84 -40.27
N MET A 461 -25.95 44.25 -41.32
CA MET A 461 -25.85 42.80 -41.59
C MET A 461 -24.41 42.32 -41.82
N ASP A 462 -23.51 43.23 -42.18
CA ASP A 462 -22.10 42.95 -42.47
C ASP A 462 -21.19 43.15 -41.24
N ASP A 463 -21.73 43.54 -40.08
CA ASP A 463 -20.96 43.75 -38.87
C ASP A 463 -20.46 42.40 -38.30
N GLU A 464 -19.18 42.36 -37.89
CA GLU A 464 -18.58 41.14 -37.32
C GLU A 464 -19.24 40.78 -35.97
N ILE A 465 -19.62 39.51 -35.82
CA ILE A 465 -20.18 38.99 -34.57
C ILE A 465 -19.04 38.76 -33.58
N ASP A 466 -19.13 39.36 -32.40
CA ASP A 466 -18.19 39.13 -31.30
C ASP A 466 -18.08 37.63 -30.96
N GLN A 467 -16.87 37.17 -30.62
CA GLN A 467 -16.60 35.76 -30.33
C GLN A 467 -17.46 35.24 -29.17
N VAL A 468 -17.76 36.09 -28.19
CA VAL A 468 -18.64 35.75 -27.05
C VAL A 468 -20.08 35.51 -27.52
N SER A 469 -20.60 36.40 -28.36
CA SER A 469 -21.91 36.28 -28.99
C SER A 469 -22.00 35.03 -29.89
N TYR A 470 -20.93 34.72 -30.63
CA TYR A 470 -20.84 33.50 -31.42
C TYR A 470 -20.90 32.24 -30.56
N LYS A 471 -20.18 32.21 -29.42
CA LYS A 471 -20.25 31.12 -28.44
C LYS A 471 -21.68 30.93 -27.90
N GLN A 472 -22.39 32.02 -27.61
CA GLN A 472 -23.78 31.98 -27.11
C GLN A 472 -24.76 31.41 -28.14
N ILE A 473 -24.63 31.78 -29.40
CA ILE A 473 -25.44 31.20 -30.48
C ILE A 473 -25.15 29.71 -30.61
N ARG A 474 -23.87 29.31 -30.60
CA ARG A 474 -23.47 27.90 -30.69
C ARG A 474 -23.90 27.07 -29.49
N ALA A 475 -24.03 27.67 -28.30
CA ALA A 475 -24.50 26.97 -27.11
C ALA A 475 -25.93 26.43 -27.28
N LEU A 476 -26.78 27.08 -28.07
CA LEU A 476 -28.14 26.59 -28.35
C LEU A 476 -28.14 25.21 -29.02
N GLU A 477 -27.07 24.82 -29.72
CA GLU A 477 -26.94 23.49 -30.31
C GLU A 477 -27.01 22.37 -29.28
N TRP A 478 -26.62 22.63 -28.02
CA TRP A 478 -26.72 21.65 -26.93
C TRP A 478 -28.16 21.15 -26.71
N LEU A 479 -29.15 22.03 -26.90
CA LEU A 479 -30.57 21.73 -26.75
C LEU A 479 -31.20 21.14 -28.01
N LEU A 480 -30.47 21.09 -29.13
CA LEU A 480 -30.97 20.60 -30.42
C LEU A 480 -30.56 19.13 -30.68
N PHE A 481 -29.72 18.55 -29.82
CA PHE A 481 -29.32 17.15 -29.95
C PHE A 481 -30.43 16.18 -29.55
N ASP A 482 -31.27 16.55 -28.57
CA ASP A 482 -32.43 15.76 -28.16
C ASP A 482 -33.75 16.44 -28.63
N PRO A 483 -34.56 15.76 -29.46
CA PRO A 483 -35.88 16.25 -29.87
C PRO A 483 -36.84 16.59 -28.72
N LEU A 484 -36.67 15.98 -27.54
CA LEU A 484 -37.52 16.24 -26.37
C LEU A 484 -37.27 17.63 -25.76
N GLN A 485 -36.12 18.25 -26.02
CA GLN A 485 -35.77 19.58 -25.50
C GLN A 485 -36.20 20.75 -26.38
N GLN A 486 -37.01 20.51 -27.42
CA GLN A 486 -37.47 21.56 -28.33
C GLN A 486 -38.13 22.74 -27.61
N SER A 487 -38.89 22.50 -26.54
CA SER A 487 -39.52 23.56 -25.73
C SER A 487 -38.48 24.45 -25.05
N ASP A 488 -37.49 23.87 -24.38
CA ASP A 488 -36.39 24.59 -23.74
C ASP A 488 -35.51 25.31 -24.78
N ALA A 489 -35.25 24.69 -25.94
CA ALA A 489 -34.54 25.32 -27.04
C ALA A 489 -35.24 26.59 -27.53
N LEU A 490 -36.57 26.55 -27.72
CA LEU A 490 -37.37 27.71 -28.11
C LEU A 490 -37.33 28.82 -27.06
N ILE A 491 -37.39 28.48 -25.77
CA ILE A 491 -37.32 29.45 -24.67
C ILE A 491 -35.96 30.15 -24.66
N GLN A 492 -34.86 29.39 -24.74
CA GLN A 492 -33.51 29.96 -24.72
C GLN A 492 -33.17 30.73 -26.00
N CYS A 493 -33.63 30.25 -27.18
CA CYS A 493 -33.56 31.00 -28.43
C CYS A 493 -34.29 32.35 -28.32
N ASN A 494 -35.53 32.36 -27.81
CA ASN A 494 -36.29 33.60 -27.64
C ASN A 494 -35.60 34.57 -26.67
N LYS A 495 -35.00 34.08 -25.58
CA LYS A 495 -34.22 34.91 -24.66
C LYS A 495 -33.01 35.55 -25.36
N LEU A 496 -32.28 34.79 -26.18
CA LEU A 496 -31.14 35.28 -26.93
C LEU A 496 -31.57 36.31 -27.99
N ILE A 497 -32.60 35.99 -28.78
CA ILE A 497 -33.15 36.89 -29.81
C ILE A 497 -33.61 38.23 -29.20
N ARG A 498 -34.37 38.20 -28.10
CA ARG A 498 -34.84 39.40 -27.39
C ARG A 498 -33.73 40.26 -26.81
N ARG A 499 -32.51 39.73 -26.76
CA ARG A 499 -31.36 40.41 -26.21
C ARG A 499 -30.48 40.99 -27.31
N PHE A 500 -30.48 40.38 -28.49
CA PHE A 500 -29.91 40.95 -29.72
C PHE A 500 -30.80 42.05 -30.34
N LEU A 501 -32.12 41.88 -30.26
CA LEU A 501 -33.12 42.90 -30.61
C LEU A 501 -33.28 43.93 -29.49
#